data_AF-A0A1M5JI19-F1
#
_entry.id   AF-A0A1M5JI19-F1
#
_cell.length_a   1.000
_cell.length_b   1.000
_cell.length_c   1.000
_cell.angle_alpha   90.00
_cell.angle_beta   90.00
_cell.angle_gamma   90.00
#
_symmetry.space_group_name_H-M   'P 1'
#
loop_
_entity.id
_entity.type
_entity.pdbx_description
1 polymer ?
#
loop_
_entity_poly.entity_id
_entity_poly.type
_entity_poly.pdbx_seq_one_letter_code
_entity_poly.pdbx_strand_id
1 'polypeptide(L)'
;MKTEDYTALLDSYDNHFSLAELEIQGPGTIKRMDIGFLRSFLSWRQWHGLPTMISSAWRKGDLKSHGHGMAFDVLLFDQWLESQPSALQHWLLATTWGFNGVGLYFDWSYTNKEGNKVPAIGLHVDGWTGNSRSQRPLRWLRINGQYYYQSLASGLFSCRANQQSITLDNAIMRYAP
;
A
#
# COMPACT_ATOMS: atom_id res chain seq x y z
N MET A 1 -14.28 3.19 -19.50
CA MET A 1 -14.66 1.79 -19.18
C MET A 1 -15.99 1.78 -18.45
N LYS A 2 -16.87 0.86 -18.83
CA LYS A 2 -18.11 0.54 -18.12
C LYS A 2 -17.80 -0.41 -16.95
N THR A 3 -18.76 -0.60 -16.05
CA THR A 3 -18.59 -1.50 -14.88
C THR A 3 -18.25 -2.93 -15.31
N GLU A 4 -18.89 -3.43 -16.38
CA GLU A 4 -18.63 -4.75 -16.98
C GLU A 4 -17.16 -4.94 -17.37
N ASP A 5 -16.51 -3.90 -17.92
CA ASP A 5 -15.08 -3.97 -18.29
C ASP A 5 -14.19 -4.17 -17.06
N TYR A 6 -14.58 -3.61 -15.91
CA TYR A 6 -13.85 -3.80 -14.65
C TYR A 6 -14.10 -5.18 -14.07
N THR A 7 -15.33 -5.70 -14.13
CA THR A 7 -15.61 -7.09 -13.74
C THR A 7 -14.76 -8.06 -14.56
N ALA A 8 -14.78 -7.93 -15.90
CA ALA A 8 -13.98 -8.76 -16.78
C ALA A 8 -12.47 -8.61 -16.54
N LEU A 9 -12.00 -7.41 -16.19
CA LEU A 9 -10.63 -7.21 -15.77
C LEU A 9 -10.32 -8.01 -14.51
N LEU A 10 -11.14 -7.94 -13.46
CA LEU A 10 -10.92 -8.68 -12.21
C LEU A 10 -11.00 -10.20 -12.43
N ASP A 11 -11.91 -10.67 -13.28
CA ASP A 11 -12.00 -12.07 -13.69
C ASP A 11 -10.69 -12.57 -14.33
N SER A 12 -10.01 -11.72 -15.10
CA SER A 12 -8.73 -12.07 -15.74
C SER A 12 -7.55 -12.24 -14.76
N TYR A 13 -7.74 -11.82 -13.50
CA TYR A 13 -6.80 -12.00 -12.40
C TYR A 13 -7.38 -12.93 -11.33
N ASP A 14 -8.08 -14.00 -11.75
CA ASP A 14 -8.59 -15.08 -10.91
C ASP A 14 -9.53 -14.63 -9.78
N ASN A 15 -10.28 -13.54 -9.99
CA ASN A 15 -11.22 -12.97 -8.99
C ASN A 15 -10.61 -12.76 -7.60
N HIS A 16 -9.34 -12.40 -7.63
CA HIS A 16 -8.57 -12.04 -6.46
C HIS A 16 -9.08 -10.80 -5.72
N PHE A 17 -9.89 -9.98 -6.39
CA PHE A 17 -10.64 -8.91 -5.77
C PHE A 17 -12.07 -8.91 -6.30
N SER A 18 -12.98 -8.51 -5.43
CA SER A 18 -14.32 -8.08 -5.80
C SER A 18 -14.32 -6.58 -6.12
N LEU A 19 -15.29 -6.16 -6.94
CA LEU A 19 -15.54 -4.73 -7.16
C LEU A 19 -15.78 -3.99 -5.83
N ALA A 20 -16.44 -4.62 -4.87
CA ALA A 20 -16.75 -4.02 -3.57
C ALA A 20 -15.47 -3.62 -2.81
N GLU A 21 -14.42 -4.45 -2.85
CA GLU A 21 -13.14 -4.15 -2.19
C GLU A 21 -12.43 -2.95 -2.83
N LEU A 22 -12.59 -2.74 -4.14
CA LEU A 22 -12.02 -1.61 -4.88
C LEU A 22 -12.87 -0.34 -4.80
N GLU A 23 -14.09 -0.44 -4.29
CA GLU A 23 -15.05 0.66 -4.08
C GLU A 23 -15.05 1.17 -2.64
N ILE A 24 -13.95 0.95 -1.90
CA ILE A 24 -13.80 1.26 -0.47
C ILE A 24 -13.98 2.76 -0.12
N GLN A 25 -13.79 3.69 -1.06
CA GLN A 25 -14.09 5.13 -0.87
C GLN A 25 -15.49 5.54 -1.39
N GLY A 26 -16.31 4.56 -1.77
CA GLY A 26 -17.66 4.74 -2.27
C GLY A 26 -17.79 4.49 -3.78
N PRO A 27 -19.02 4.40 -4.31
CA PRO A 27 -19.27 4.00 -5.69
C PRO A 27 -18.56 4.88 -6.74
N GLY A 28 -17.89 4.23 -7.69
CA GLY A 28 -17.14 4.89 -8.76
C GLY A 28 -15.68 5.21 -8.43
N THR A 29 -15.15 4.76 -7.28
CA THR A 29 -13.73 4.78 -6.93
C THR A 29 -12.91 4.05 -7.99
N ILE A 30 -13.32 2.85 -8.39
CA ILE A 30 -12.58 2.05 -9.38
C ILE A 30 -12.48 2.77 -10.74
N LYS A 31 -13.51 3.54 -11.10
CA LYS A 31 -13.55 4.31 -12.36
C LYS A 31 -12.57 5.47 -12.40
N ARG A 32 -11.99 5.82 -11.25
CA ARG A 32 -11.05 6.92 -11.07
C ARG A 32 -9.62 6.43 -10.86
N MET A 33 -9.43 5.12 -10.78
CA MET A 33 -8.10 4.51 -10.75
C MET A 33 -7.47 4.61 -12.14
N ASP A 34 -6.16 4.85 -12.18
CA ASP A 34 -5.38 4.68 -13.40
C ASP A 34 -5.36 3.21 -13.78
N ILE A 35 -5.68 2.92 -15.05
CA ILE A 35 -5.84 1.53 -15.51
C ILE A 35 -4.50 0.77 -15.57
N GLY A 36 -3.41 1.46 -15.86
CA GLY A 36 -2.08 0.87 -15.90
C GLY A 36 -1.61 0.47 -14.50
N PHE A 37 -1.78 1.39 -13.55
CA PHE A 37 -1.51 1.12 -12.13
C PHE A 37 -2.39 0.01 -11.58
N LEU A 38 -3.71 0.04 -11.85
CA LEU A 38 -4.64 -1.00 -11.40
C LEU A 38 -4.20 -2.39 -11.91
N ARG A 39 -3.89 -2.53 -13.20
CA ARG A 39 -3.38 -3.79 -13.76
C ARG A 39 -2.08 -4.24 -13.10
N SER A 40 -1.15 -3.31 -12.86
CA SER A 40 0.10 -3.60 -12.17
C SER A 40 -0.13 -4.11 -10.75
N PHE A 41 -1.04 -3.47 -10.00
CA PHE A 41 -1.41 -3.89 -8.66
C PHE A 41 -2.10 -5.27 -8.64
N LEU A 42 -3.04 -5.52 -9.55
CA LEU A 42 -3.70 -6.83 -9.69
C LEU A 42 -2.69 -7.94 -10.01
N SER A 43 -1.74 -7.66 -10.91
CA SER A 43 -0.66 -8.58 -11.27
C SER A 43 0.27 -8.87 -10.08
N TRP A 44 0.64 -7.84 -9.32
CA TRP A 44 1.43 -7.98 -8.10
C TRP A 44 0.74 -8.89 -7.07
N ARG A 45 -0.57 -8.69 -6.88
CA ARG A 45 -1.36 -9.49 -5.94
C ARG A 45 -1.60 -10.93 -6.39
N GLN A 46 -1.76 -11.16 -7.68
CA GLN A 46 -1.76 -12.52 -8.24
C GLN A 46 -0.42 -13.21 -8.02
N TRP A 47 0.69 -12.49 -8.24
CA TRP A 47 2.04 -13.03 -8.09
C TRP A 47 2.36 -13.46 -6.65
N HIS A 48 2.04 -12.64 -5.65
CA HIS A 48 2.34 -12.99 -4.25
C HIS A 48 1.29 -13.88 -3.58
N GLY A 49 0.05 -13.92 -4.10
CA GLY A 49 -1.02 -14.83 -3.64
C GLY A 49 -1.64 -14.54 -2.26
N LEU A 50 -0.99 -13.72 -1.43
CA LEU A 50 -1.51 -13.36 -0.11
C LEU A 50 -2.89 -12.66 -0.14
N PRO A 51 -3.83 -13.05 0.73
CA PRO A 51 -5.04 -12.28 1.00
C PRO A 51 -4.72 -10.82 1.31
N THR A 52 -5.45 -9.91 0.67
CA THR A 52 -5.16 -8.47 0.68
C THR A 52 -6.42 -7.69 1.00
N MET A 53 -6.40 -6.90 2.07
CA MET A 53 -7.47 -5.96 2.37
C MET A 53 -7.09 -4.58 1.86
N ILE A 54 -7.90 -3.99 0.98
CA ILE A 54 -7.74 -2.61 0.55
C ILE A 54 -8.40 -1.70 1.58
N SER A 55 -7.61 -0.82 2.19
CA SER A 55 -8.07 0.16 3.17
C SER A 55 -8.23 1.57 2.58
N SER A 56 -7.50 1.86 1.49
CA SER A 56 -7.56 3.14 0.78
C SER A 56 -7.20 2.93 -0.68
N ALA A 57 -7.91 3.60 -1.60
CA ALA A 57 -7.68 3.64 -3.04
C ALA A 57 -7.81 5.10 -3.52
N TRP A 58 -8.67 5.41 -4.50
CA TRP A 58 -8.82 6.81 -4.95
C TRP A 58 -9.47 7.71 -3.88
N ARG A 59 -8.90 8.90 -3.66
CA ARG A 59 -9.41 9.88 -2.68
C ARG A 59 -9.74 11.22 -3.35
N LYS A 60 -10.99 11.69 -3.18
CA LYS A 60 -11.42 13.00 -3.69
C LYS A 60 -10.64 14.14 -3.02
N GLY A 61 -10.05 15.02 -3.82
CA GLY A 61 -9.36 16.22 -3.34
C GLY A 61 -7.94 15.99 -2.81
N ASP A 62 -7.43 14.76 -2.87
CA ASP A 62 -6.02 14.49 -2.63
C ASP A 62 -5.18 15.02 -3.81
N LEU A 63 -4.10 15.74 -3.51
CA LEU A 63 -3.20 16.30 -4.52
C LEU A 63 -2.05 15.34 -4.88
N LYS A 64 -2.03 14.14 -4.29
CA LYS A 64 -0.98 13.12 -4.46
C LYS A 64 -1.51 11.87 -5.17
N SER A 65 -0.77 10.77 -5.04
CA SER A 65 -0.99 9.51 -5.74
C SER A 65 -2.41 8.97 -5.64
N HIS A 66 -3.05 9.00 -4.46
CA HIS A 66 -4.46 8.59 -4.33
C HIS A 66 -5.42 9.47 -5.13
N GLY A 67 -5.21 10.78 -5.21
CA GLY A 67 -6.08 11.68 -5.96
C GLY A 67 -5.99 11.50 -7.47
N HIS A 68 -4.83 11.01 -7.93
CA HIS A 68 -4.59 10.58 -9.29
C HIS A 68 -5.03 9.13 -9.57
N GLY A 69 -5.57 8.42 -8.58
CA GLY A 69 -6.00 7.02 -8.75
C GLY A 69 -4.83 6.07 -8.95
N MET A 70 -3.66 6.42 -8.43
CA MET A 70 -2.40 5.69 -8.63
C MET A 70 -1.85 5.10 -7.33
N ALA A 71 -2.67 4.92 -6.30
CA ALA A 71 -2.21 4.38 -5.02
C ALA A 71 -3.24 3.46 -4.35
N PHE A 72 -2.71 2.52 -3.57
CA PHE A 72 -3.47 1.73 -2.61
C PHE A 72 -2.76 1.73 -1.24
N ASP A 73 -3.54 1.87 -0.17
CA ASP A 73 -3.12 1.46 1.18
C ASP A 73 -3.78 0.10 1.47
N VAL A 74 -2.97 -0.91 1.80
CA VAL A 74 -3.40 -2.29 1.96
C VAL A 74 -2.87 -2.92 3.25
N LEU A 75 -3.54 -3.98 3.68
CA LEU A 75 -3.03 -4.95 4.66
C LEU A 75 -2.90 -6.30 3.98
N LEU A 76 -1.76 -6.97 4.15
CA LEU A 76 -1.57 -8.34 3.70
C LEU A 76 -1.77 -9.30 4.86
N PHE A 77 -2.29 -10.49 4.57
CA PHE A 77 -2.52 -11.54 5.56
C PHE A 77 -1.97 -12.86 5.03
N ASP A 78 -1.38 -13.67 5.91
CA ASP A 78 -1.10 -15.08 5.64
C ASP A 78 -2.31 -15.94 6.01
N GLN A 79 -3.05 -15.53 7.04
CA GLN A 79 -4.37 -16.03 7.40
C GLN A 79 -5.37 -14.88 7.52
N TRP A 80 -6.41 -14.89 6.69
CA TRP A 80 -7.32 -13.77 6.49
C TRP A 80 -7.89 -13.20 7.79
N LEU A 81 -7.55 -11.94 8.10
CA LEU A 81 -7.95 -11.20 9.31
C LEU A 81 -7.48 -11.81 10.65
N GLU A 82 -6.61 -12.81 10.62
CA GLU A 82 -6.08 -13.48 11.81
C GLU A 82 -4.60 -13.17 12.04
N SER A 83 -3.78 -13.27 11.00
CA SER A 83 -2.34 -13.00 11.10
C SER A 83 -1.80 -12.34 9.83
N GLN A 84 -0.68 -11.65 9.99
CA GLN A 84 0.00 -10.96 8.90
C GLN A 84 1.39 -11.56 8.68
N PRO A 85 1.89 -11.55 7.42
CA PRO A 85 3.30 -11.82 7.18
C PRO A 85 4.14 -10.74 7.87
N SER A 86 5.42 -11.05 8.12
CA SER A 86 6.32 -10.11 8.80
C SER A 86 6.40 -8.75 8.08
N ALA A 87 6.74 -7.69 8.82
CA ALA A 87 7.02 -6.37 8.26
C ALA A 87 8.11 -6.41 7.17
N LEU A 88 9.11 -7.29 7.33
CA LEU A 88 10.14 -7.53 6.32
C LEU A 88 9.54 -8.12 5.04
N GLN A 89 8.64 -9.10 5.17
CA GLN A 89 8.00 -9.71 4.00
C GLN A 89 7.10 -8.71 3.26
N HIS A 90 6.34 -7.87 3.95
CA HIS A 90 5.62 -6.75 3.33
C HIS A 90 6.55 -5.87 2.49
N TRP A 91 7.68 -5.48 3.10
CA TRP A 91 8.68 -4.65 2.44
C TRP A 91 9.25 -5.31 1.20
N LEU A 92 9.68 -6.57 1.29
CA LEU A 92 10.27 -7.32 0.19
C LEU A 92 9.27 -7.51 -0.96
N LEU A 93 8.03 -7.90 -0.66
CA LEU A 93 7.00 -8.10 -1.68
C LEU A 93 6.71 -6.81 -2.45
N ALA A 94 6.60 -5.67 -1.76
CA ALA A 94 6.28 -4.40 -2.42
C ALA A 94 7.48 -3.80 -3.16
N THR A 95 8.70 -3.92 -2.61
CA THR A 95 9.89 -3.30 -3.20
C THR A 95 10.52 -4.10 -4.34
N THR A 96 10.14 -5.38 -4.50
CA THR A 96 10.50 -6.20 -5.66
C THR A 96 9.61 -5.96 -6.88
N TRP A 97 8.49 -5.24 -6.71
CA TRP A 97 7.61 -4.86 -7.80
C TRP A 97 7.91 -3.46 -8.35
N GLY A 98 7.44 -3.16 -9.56
CA GLY A 98 7.66 -1.90 -10.27
C GLY A 98 6.92 -0.67 -9.70
N PHE A 99 6.63 -0.64 -8.39
CA PHE A 99 5.96 0.50 -7.75
C PHE A 99 6.91 1.68 -7.55
N ASN A 100 6.42 2.87 -7.90
CA ASN A 100 7.11 4.15 -7.75
C ASN A 100 7.10 4.63 -6.30
N GLY A 101 6.10 4.29 -5.49
CA GLY A 101 6.08 4.57 -4.06
C GLY A 101 5.81 3.32 -3.25
N VAL A 102 6.55 3.10 -2.17
CA VAL A 102 6.29 2.04 -1.19
C VAL A 102 6.48 2.60 0.21
N GLY A 103 5.44 2.45 1.04
CA GLY A 103 5.43 2.89 2.42
C GLY A 103 5.07 1.77 3.37
N LEU A 104 5.78 1.64 4.49
CA LEU A 104 5.45 0.70 5.56
C LEU A 104 4.98 1.42 6.82
N TYR A 105 3.83 1.05 7.37
CA TYR A 105 3.15 1.79 8.42
C TYR A 105 3.08 0.90 9.67
N PHE A 106 3.86 1.25 10.69
CA PHE A 106 3.92 0.52 11.96
C PHE A 106 2.87 0.98 12.97
N ASP A 107 2.17 2.07 12.66
CA ASP A 107 1.14 2.68 13.49
C ASP A 107 -0.27 2.47 12.90
N TRP A 108 -0.45 1.40 12.12
CA TRP A 108 -1.73 1.04 11.52
C TRP A 108 -2.51 0.05 12.39
N SER A 109 -3.81 -0.03 12.13
CA SER A 109 -4.72 -0.98 12.78
C SER A 109 -5.95 -1.21 11.92
N TYR A 110 -6.61 -2.35 12.08
CA TYR A 110 -7.94 -2.60 11.50
C TYR A 110 -8.92 -3.07 12.57
N THR A 111 -10.22 -3.01 12.27
CA THR A 111 -11.26 -3.57 13.12
C THR A 111 -11.54 -5.00 12.66
N ASN A 112 -11.40 -5.97 13.55
CA ASN A 112 -11.69 -7.37 13.24
C ASN A 112 -13.21 -7.67 13.30
N LYS A 113 -13.60 -8.93 13.06
CA LYS A 113 -15.00 -9.35 13.01
C LYS A 113 -15.74 -9.16 14.35
N GLU A 114 -15.02 -9.21 15.46
CA GLU A 114 -15.53 -9.02 16.80
C GLU A 114 -15.61 -7.54 17.21
N GLY A 115 -15.21 -6.61 16.34
CA GLY A 115 -15.22 -5.18 16.60
C GLY A 115 -13.98 -4.66 17.34
N ASN A 116 -12.96 -5.51 17.54
CA ASN A 116 -11.73 -5.13 18.22
C ASN A 116 -10.74 -4.45 17.25
N LYS A 117 -10.04 -3.43 17.76
CA LYS A 117 -8.97 -2.75 17.03
C LYS A 117 -7.68 -3.56 17.15
N VAL A 118 -7.26 -4.19 16.06
CA VAL A 118 -6.06 -5.04 15.98
C VAL A 118 -4.90 -4.24 15.37
N PRO A 119 -3.74 -4.14 16.06
CA PRO A 119 -2.53 -3.57 15.47
C PRO A 119 -2.12 -4.31 14.20
N ALA A 120 -1.65 -3.58 13.20
CA ALA A 120 -1.30 -4.16 11.91
C ALA A 120 -0.17 -3.37 11.23
N ILE A 121 0.51 -4.04 10.31
CA ILE A 121 1.43 -3.40 9.38
C ILE A 121 0.65 -2.94 8.16
N GLY A 122 0.56 -1.62 7.99
CA GLY A 122 0.02 -1.00 6.77
C GLY A 122 1.06 -0.99 5.67
N LEU A 123 0.63 -1.21 4.44
CA LEU A 123 1.47 -1.14 3.25
C LEU A 123 0.85 -0.18 2.25
N HIS A 124 1.60 0.85 1.88
CA HIS A 124 1.25 1.72 0.76
C HIS A 124 2.03 1.31 -0.47
N VAL A 125 1.35 1.29 -1.61
CA VAL A 125 1.97 1.14 -2.93
C VAL A 125 1.39 2.17 -3.89
N ASP A 126 2.24 2.80 -4.69
CA ASP A 126 1.80 3.73 -5.72
C ASP A 126 2.62 3.67 -7.02
N GLY A 127 2.00 4.12 -8.10
CA GLY A 127 2.60 4.28 -9.42
C GLY A 127 2.90 5.73 -9.80
N TRP A 128 2.77 6.68 -8.88
CA TRP A 128 2.82 8.10 -9.23
C TRP A 128 4.24 8.65 -9.21
N THR A 129 4.69 9.19 -10.34
CA THR A 129 6.04 9.77 -10.46
C THR A 129 6.12 11.24 -10.02
N GLY A 130 4.99 11.85 -9.61
CA GLY A 130 4.93 13.26 -9.25
C GLY A 130 5.16 14.20 -10.44
N ASN A 131 5.55 15.46 -10.15
CA ASN A 131 5.70 16.53 -11.13
C ASN A 131 7.17 16.92 -11.47
N SER A 132 8.21 16.22 -10.97
CA SER A 132 9.60 16.58 -11.34
C SER A 132 10.67 15.49 -11.14
N ARG A 133 11.75 15.63 -11.92
CA ARG A 133 12.85 14.69 -12.27
C ARG A 133 13.83 14.22 -11.14
N SER A 134 13.54 14.28 -9.84
CA SER A 134 14.46 13.77 -8.78
C SER A 134 14.26 12.26 -8.44
N GLN A 135 14.14 11.47 -9.51
CA GLN A 135 13.51 10.17 -9.68
C GLN A 135 14.22 8.96 -9.02
N ARG A 136 13.86 8.61 -7.79
CA ARG A 136 13.85 7.21 -7.36
C ARG A 136 12.49 6.87 -6.75
N PRO A 137 12.15 5.57 -6.68
CA PRO A 137 10.95 5.20 -6.00
C PRO A 137 10.96 5.74 -4.56
N LEU A 138 9.90 6.46 -4.16
CA LEU A 138 9.78 6.95 -2.81
C LEU A 138 9.58 5.76 -1.88
N ARG A 139 10.44 5.67 -0.87
CA ARG A 139 10.46 4.60 0.11
C ARG A 139 10.37 5.25 1.48
N TRP A 140 9.38 4.87 2.29
CA TRP A 140 9.21 5.47 3.62
C TRP A 140 8.69 4.49 4.66
N LEU A 141 8.94 4.84 5.91
CA LEU A 141 8.33 4.22 7.08
C LEU A 141 7.45 5.26 7.77
N ARG A 142 6.28 4.86 8.25
CA ARG A 142 5.46 5.66 9.16
C ARG A 142 5.49 5.02 10.54
N ILE A 143 6.00 5.76 11.51
CA ILE A 143 6.18 5.32 12.89
C ILE A 143 5.66 6.43 13.79
N ASN A 144 4.68 6.14 14.65
CA ASN A 144 4.12 7.08 15.62
C ASN A 144 3.69 8.42 14.99
N GLY A 145 3.01 8.37 13.84
CA GLY A 145 2.54 9.53 13.10
C GLY A 145 3.61 10.24 12.27
N GLN A 146 4.87 9.83 12.34
CA GLN A 146 5.99 10.48 11.67
C GLN A 146 6.44 9.71 10.42
N TYR A 147 6.74 10.43 9.35
CA TYR A 147 7.26 9.87 8.11
C TYR A 147 8.80 9.93 8.09
N TYR A 148 9.43 8.78 7.89
CA TYR A 148 10.86 8.63 7.68
C TYR A 148 11.09 8.21 6.24
N TYR A 149 11.84 9.00 5.47
CA TYR A 149 12.09 8.73 4.05
C TYR A 149 13.47 8.12 3.85
N GLN A 150 13.56 7.13 2.97
CA GLN A 150 14.80 6.41 2.70
C GLN A 150 15.79 7.28 1.92
N SER A 151 17.02 7.34 2.44
CA SER A 151 18.18 7.83 1.72
C SER A 151 18.60 6.82 0.66
N LEU A 152 18.77 7.30 -0.56
CA LEU A 152 19.21 6.51 -1.70
C LEU A 152 20.69 6.14 -1.64
N ALA A 153 21.47 6.91 -0.86
CA ALA A 153 22.91 6.73 -0.71
C ALA A 153 23.25 5.79 0.45
N SER A 154 22.50 5.85 1.55
CA SER A 154 22.81 5.09 2.77
C SER A 154 21.78 4.04 3.15
N GLY A 155 20.59 4.03 2.53
CA GLY A 155 19.48 3.15 2.91
C GLY A 155 18.81 3.53 4.24
N LEU A 156 19.34 4.50 4.98
CA LEU A 156 18.77 5.00 6.24
C LEU A 156 17.47 5.75 5.99
N PHE A 157 16.50 5.56 6.88
CA PHE A 157 15.24 6.30 6.87
C PHE A 157 15.34 7.48 7.83
N SER A 158 15.14 8.69 7.32
CA SER A 158 15.28 9.92 8.12
C SER A 158 13.97 10.69 8.17
N CYS A 159 13.60 11.16 9.36
CA CYS A 159 12.43 12.00 9.55
C CYS A 159 12.84 13.47 9.72
N ARG A 160 12.26 14.34 8.89
CA ARG A 160 12.53 15.79 8.95
C ARG A 160 11.93 16.46 10.19
N ALA A 161 10.82 15.94 10.71
CA ALA A 161 10.12 16.59 11.82
C ALA A 161 10.87 16.43 13.15
N ASN A 162 11.40 15.24 13.43
CA ASN A 162 12.10 14.95 14.69
C ASN A 162 13.62 14.82 14.54
N GLN A 163 14.16 14.96 13.31
CA GLN A 163 15.60 14.86 12.99
C GLN A 163 16.22 13.49 13.34
N GLN A 164 15.40 12.45 13.56
CA GLN A 164 15.88 11.10 13.84
C GLN A 164 16.05 10.30 12.55
N SER A 165 16.94 9.31 12.62
CA SER A 165 17.13 8.32 11.56
C SER A 165 17.09 6.90 12.12
N ILE A 166 16.62 5.96 11.30
CA ILE A 166 16.48 4.54 11.66
C ILE A 166 16.78 3.66 10.44
N THR A 167 17.25 2.43 10.67
CA THR A 167 17.33 1.40 9.63
C THR A 167 16.01 0.64 9.55
N LEU A 168 15.74 -0.04 8.43
CA LEU A 168 14.56 -0.91 8.33
C LEU A 168 14.56 -1.98 9.44
N ASP A 169 15.69 -2.67 9.65
CA ASP A 169 15.80 -3.72 10.66
C ASP A 169 15.51 -3.22 12.08
N ASN A 170 16.03 -2.03 12.43
CA ASN A 170 15.75 -1.41 13.72
C ASN A 170 14.29 -0.98 13.85
N ALA A 171 13.65 -0.54 12.76
CA ALA A 171 12.23 -0.21 12.79
C ALA A 171 11.38 -1.47 13.01
N ILE A 172 11.69 -2.55 12.29
CA ILE A 172 11.00 -3.84 12.43
C ILE A 172 11.15 -4.38 13.85
N MET A 173 12.38 -4.43 14.38
CA MET A 173 12.66 -4.94 15.72
C MET A 173 11.93 -4.17 16.83
N ARG A 174 11.70 -2.86 16.65
CA ARG A 174 11.17 -1.99 17.70
C ARG A 174 9.67 -1.74 17.60
N TYR A 175 9.09 -1.81 16.40
CA TYR A 175 7.74 -1.31 16.14
C TYR A 175 6.83 -2.29 15.41
N ALA A 176 7.33 -3.44 14.93
CA ALA A 176 6.43 -4.46 14.40
C ALA A 176 5.57 -5.04 15.54
N PRO A 177 4.26 -5.27 15.31
CA PRO A 177 3.36 -5.87 16.28
C PRO A 177 3.66 -7.35 16.54
#